data_AF-A0AAN7M5G2-F1
#
_entry.id   AF-A0AAN7M5G2-F1
#
_cell.length_a   1.000
_cell.length_b   1.000
_cell.length_c   1.000
_cell.angle_alpha   90.00
_cell.angle_beta   90.00
_cell.angle_gamma   90.00
#
_symmetry.space_group_name_H-M   'P 1'
#
loop_
_entity.id
_entity.type
_entity.pdbx_description
1 polymer ?
#
loop_
_entity_poly.entity_id
_entity_poly.type
_entity_poly.pdbx_seq_one_letter_code
_entity_poly.pdbx_strand_id
1 'polypeptide(L)'
;MLDRQPHPAAEDPGFPVTRGPSLATTDGLASFLQQHHAHKVGRHFTPLLIVNYLCLFVGSVSASLLSKYYFTHRGSSRWVSTWVQSAGFPLLAPPIYLPYLLGYSERRPFSGFTGRLLALSAVVGFCLGVNNLLFSWGNSYLPVSTSSLLLSSQLVFNLILSVIIVKQKVTFLNLNCVVLLTLSSVLLALGSNHDRPEALTRAKYFIGFFCTIGAGLMFALYLPVMEKIYRRVYCYAMVMEMQLVMEAAATALAVVGMASDGGFEEMRAEGDRRFDRGPRVYTVTLIFNVVTWQLCFMGTAGMIFLTSGLTGGICMTALMAINVVGGVVAYGDDFGGMKIVSTALCTWGFCSYVYGLYQQMRWDRAEEEEEERKRSALSAVEDGMELTPVVVPRNDNV
;
A
#
# COMPACT_ATOMS: atom_id res chain seq x y z
N MET A 1 36.13 -37.94 -47.77
CA MET A 1 34.75 -37.42 -47.67
C MET A 1 34.43 -37.31 -46.18
N LEU A 2 34.27 -36.14 -45.57
CA LEU A 2 34.28 -34.76 -46.10
C LEU A 2 34.93 -33.85 -45.03
N ASP A 3 35.69 -32.85 -45.46
CA ASP A 3 36.28 -31.85 -44.55
C ASP A 3 35.21 -31.09 -43.76
N ARG A 4 35.53 -30.74 -42.50
CA ARG A 4 34.85 -29.67 -41.77
C ARG A 4 35.83 -28.52 -41.54
N GLN A 5 35.77 -27.55 -42.45
CA GLN A 5 36.35 -26.23 -42.22
C GLN A 5 35.64 -25.53 -41.03
N PRO A 6 36.37 -24.79 -40.18
CA PRO A 6 35.77 -23.87 -39.23
C PRO A 6 35.34 -22.58 -39.93
N HIS A 7 34.07 -22.20 -39.81
CA HIS A 7 33.60 -20.88 -40.25
C HIS A 7 34.17 -19.77 -39.35
N PRO A 8 34.50 -18.58 -39.89
CA PRO A 8 35.06 -17.48 -39.12
C PRO A 8 34.02 -16.81 -38.22
N ALA A 9 34.50 -16.16 -37.15
CA ALA A 9 33.67 -15.37 -36.24
C ALA A 9 33.03 -14.19 -36.98
N ALA A 10 31.74 -13.94 -36.72
CA ALA A 10 31.09 -12.70 -37.09
C ALA A 10 31.46 -11.64 -36.04
N GLU A 11 32.04 -10.52 -36.50
CA GLU A 11 32.30 -9.35 -35.67
C GLU A 11 30.97 -8.65 -35.35
N ASP A 12 30.67 -8.48 -34.06
CA ASP A 12 29.50 -7.73 -33.59
C ASP A 12 29.84 -6.23 -33.63
N PRO A 13 29.09 -5.38 -34.36
CA PRO A 13 29.41 -3.96 -34.48
C PRO A 13 29.22 -3.26 -33.14
N GLY A 14 30.30 -2.67 -32.62
CA GLY A 14 30.35 -2.14 -31.26
C GLY A 14 29.28 -1.09 -30.95
N PHE A 15 28.43 -1.39 -29.96
CA PHE A 15 27.63 -0.38 -29.27
C PHE A 15 28.54 0.64 -28.58
N PRO A 16 28.32 1.95 -28.73
CA PRO A 16 29.07 2.94 -27.98
C PRO A 16 28.75 2.81 -26.49
N VAL A 17 29.78 2.61 -25.67
CA VAL A 17 29.67 2.54 -24.21
C VAL A 17 29.39 3.95 -23.67
N THR A 18 28.11 4.33 -23.64
CA THR A 18 27.67 5.50 -22.89
C THR A 18 27.92 5.24 -21.41
N ARG A 19 28.83 6.03 -20.81
CA ARG A 19 29.05 6.01 -19.36
C ARG A 19 27.72 6.38 -18.67
N GLY A 20 27.09 5.41 -18.02
CA GLY A 20 25.94 5.67 -17.16
C GLY A 20 26.30 6.67 -16.05
N PRO A 21 25.32 7.46 -15.55
CA PRO A 21 25.59 8.46 -14.53
C PRO A 21 26.18 7.82 -13.27
N SER A 22 27.17 8.50 -12.69
CA SER A 22 27.82 8.06 -11.45
C SER A 22 26.80 7.96 -10.31
N LEU A 23 26.72 6.78 -9.67
CA LEU A 23 25.81 6.52 -8.53
C LEU A 23 26.15 7.32 -7.24
N ALA A 24 27.09 8.28 -7.30
CA ALA A 24 27.64 8.97 -6.14
C ALA A 24 26.85 10.21 -5.67
N THR A 25 25.88 10.70 -6.44
CA THR A 25 25.06 11.88 -6.07
C THR A 25 23.61 11.52 -5.79
N THR A 26 22.99 12.28 -4.88
CA THR A 26 21.56 12.16 -4.52
C THR A 26 20.64 12.28 -5.72
N ASP A 27 21.03 13.10 -6.68
CA ASP A 27 20.23 13.49 -7.84
C ASP A 27 20.31 12.39 -8.91
N GLY A 28 21.43 11.66 -8.97
CA GLY A 28 21.56 10.41 -9.72
C GLY A 28 20.65 9.31 -9.17
N LEU A 29 20.41 9.26 -7.85
CA LEU A 29 19.46 8.32 -7.25
C LEU A 29 18.00 8.74 -7.50
N ALA A 30 17.69 10.03 -7.42
CA ALA A 30 16.34 10.57 -7.67
C ALA A 30 15.94 10.40 -9.14
N SER A 31 16.78 10.82 -10.08
CA SER A 31 16.58 10.62 -11.52
C SER A 31 16.50 9.14 -11.91
N PHE A 32 17.35 8.27 -11.32
CA PHE A 32 17.24 6.82 -11.54
C PHE A 32 15.92 6.25 -11.00
N LEU A 33 15.41 6.71 -9.85
CA LEU A 33 14.09 6.32 -9.35
C LEU A 33 12.96 6.83 -10.28
N GLN A 34 13.01 8.10 -10.70
CA GLN A 34 12.05 8.72 -11.61
C GLN A 34 11.99 7.97 -12.96
N GLN A 35 13.15 7.72 -13.58
CA GLN A 35 13.29 7.08 -14.88
C GLN A 35 12.98 5.57 -14.82
N HIS A 36 13.34 4.89 -13.73
CA HIS A 36 13.00 3.46 -13.54
C HIS A 36 11.52 3.24 -13.16
N HIS A 37 10.85 4.21 -12.52
CA HIS A 37 9.39 4.21 -12.38
C HIS A 37 8.69 4.46 -13.73
N ALA A 38 9.17 5.40 -14.55
CA ALA A 38 8.64 5.63 -15.89
C ALA A 38 8.79 4.38 -16.80
N HIS A 39 9.93 3.70 -16.74
CA HIS A 39 10.20 2.50 -17.55
C HIS A 39 9.42 1.24 -17.10
N LYS A 40 8.74 1.27 -15.95
CA LYS A 40 7.84 0.18 -15.50
C LYS A 40 6.48 0.20 -16.19
N VAL A 41 6.00 1.36 -16.68
CA VAL A 41 4.64 1.49 -17.25
C VAL A 41 4.67 1.27 -18.78
N GLY A 42 5.18 0.11 -19.19
CA GLY A 42 5.01 -0.37 -20.55
C GLY A 42 3.56 -0.80 -20.83
N ARG A 43 3.13 -0.75 -22.09
CA ARG A 43 1.75 -1.04 -22.55
C ARG A 43 1.19 -2.43 -22.18
N HIS A 44 2.04 -3.32 -21.65
CA HIS A 44 1.69 -4.65 -21.15
C HIS A 44 1.29 -4.70 -19.66
N PHE A 45 1.60 -3.68 -18.84
CA PHE A 45 1.27 -3.68 -17.40
C PHE A 45 -0.13 -3.13 -17.08
N THR A 46 -0.74 -2.38 -18.01
CA THR A 46 -2.10 -1.80 -17.87
C THR A 46 -3.18 -2.80 -17.45
N PRO A 47 -3.34 -4.00 -18.07
CA PRO A 47 -4.37 -4.95 -17.64
C PRO A 47 -4.12 -5.49 -16.21
N LEU A 48 -2.87 -5.77 -15.86
CA LEU A 48 -2.51 -6.23 -14.51
C LEU A 48 -2.78 -5.14 -13.45
N LEU A 49 -2.55 -3.88 -13.79
CA LEU A 49 -2.86 -2.74 -12.95
C LEU A 49 -4.38 -2.59 -12.75
N ILE A 50 -5.18 -2.67 -13.81
CA ILE A 50 -6.65 -2.62 -13.75
C ILE A 50 -7.20 -3.75 -12.86
N VAL A 51 -6.71 -4.99 -13.05
CA VAL A 51 -7.10 -6.13 -12.20
C VAL A 51 -6.79 -5.86 -10.73
N ASN A 52 -5.61 -5.33 -10.41
CA ASN A 52 -5.25 -5.00 -9.02
C ASN A 52 -6.14 -3.90 -8.42
N TYR A 53 -6.49 -2.84 -9.17
CA TYR A 53 -7.45 -1.83 -8.73
C TYR A 53 -8.85 -2.43 -8.47
N LEU A 54 -9.32 -3.34 -9.34
CA LEU A 54 -10.62 -4.01 -9.17
C LEU A 54 -10.60 -4.95 -7.95
N CYS A 55 -9.55 -5.76 -7.79
CA CYS A 55 -9.37 -6.61 -6.61
C CYS A 55 -9.32 -5.78 -5.32
N LEU A 56 -8.62 -4.65 -5.34
CA LEU A 56 -8.54 -3.77 -4.18
C LEU A 56 -9.88 -3.11 -3.85
N PHE A 57 -10.60 -2.61 -4.85
CA PHE A 57 -11.90 -1.96 -4.68
C PHE A 57 -12.93 -2.94 -4.11
N VAL A 58 -13.13 -4.08 -4.79
CA VAL A 58 -14.07 -5.12 -4.38
C VAL A 58 -13.66 -5.69 -3.02
N GLY A 59 -12.37 -5.96 -2.85
CA GLY A 59 -11.80 -6.46 -1.60
C GLY A 59 -12.07 -5.51 -0.42
N SER A 60 -11.62 -4.26 -0.49
CA SER A 60 -11.76 -3.27 0.58
C SER A 60 -13.22 -3.08 1.00
N VAL A 61 -14.12 -2.83 0.05
CA VAL A 61 -15.53 -2.54 0.35
C VAL A 61 -16.22 -3.78 0.90
N SER A 62 -16.10 -4.93 0.22
CA SER A 62 -16.76 -6.16 0.67
C SER A 62 -16.19 -6.69 1.98
N ALA A 63 -14.87 -6.66 2.20
CA ALA A 63 -14.24 -7.12 3.43
C ALA A 63 -14.61 -6.24 4.64
N SER A 64 -14.67 -4.92 4.47
CA SER A 64 -15.11 -3.99 5.53
C SER A 64 -16.57 -4.26 5.91
N LEU A 65 -17.45 -4.41 4.91
CA LEU A 65 -18.86 -4.72 5.14
C LEU A 65 -19.06 -6.09 5.76
N LEU A 66 -18.43 -7.16 5.26
CA LEU A 66 -18.58 -8.52 5.82
C LEU A 66 -17.97 -8.65 7.22
N SER A 67 -16.86 -7.97 7.49
CA SER A 67 -16.27 -7.92 8.83
C SER A 67 -17.23 -7.26 9.84
N LYS A 68 -18.00 -6.25 9.43
CA LYS A 68 -19.08 -5.71 10.27
C LYS A 68 -20.28 -6.65 10.34
N TYR A 69 -20.67 -7.28 9.23
CA TYR A 69 -21.80 -8.22 9.17
C TYR A 69 -21.67 -9.29 10.26
N TYR A 70 -20.46 -9.86 10.38
CA TYR A 70 -20.09 -10.81 11.41
C TYR A 70 -20.41 -10.31 12.82
N PHE A 71 -19.88 -9.14 13.23
CA PHE A 71 -20.12 -8.58 14.57
C PHE A 71 -21.57 -8.15 14.82
N THR A 72 -22.27 -7.63 13.80
CA THR A 72 -23.70 -7.26 13.93
C THR A 72 -24.59 -8.48 14.18
N HIS A 73 -24.26 -9.62 13.59
CA HIS A 73 -25.01 -10.89 13.68
C HIS A 73 -24.56 -11.77 14.85
N ARG A 74 -24.13 -11.14 15.96
CA ARG A 74 -23.64 -11.78 17.21
C ARG A 74 -22.33 -12.55 17.08
N GLY A 75 -21.55 -12.33 16.03
CA GLY A 75 -20.12 -12.64 16.05
C GLY A 75 -19.45 -11.86 17.19
N SER A 76 -18.70 -12.57 18.03
CA SER A 76 -18.13 -12.06 19.29
C SER A 76 -16.62 -12.26 19.38
N SER A 77 -16.09 -13.26 18.68
CA SER A 77 -14.67 -13.58 18.70
C SER A 77 -13.83 -12.64 17.82
N ARG A 78 -13.10 -11.74 18.47
CA ARG A 78 -12.12 -10.85 17.81
C ARG A 78 -10.98 -11.63 17.18
N TRP A 79 -10.58 -12.78 17.76
CA TRP A 79 -9.55 -13.63 17.17
C TRP A 79 -10.00 -14.30 15.86
N VAL A 80 -11.25 -14.75 15.77
CA VAL A 80 -11.84 -15.25 14.50
C VAL A 80 -11.79 -14.17 13.42
N SER A 81 -12.24 -12.95 13.75
CA SER A 81 -12.19 -11.81 12.83
C SER A 81 -10.75 -11.39 12.47
N THR A 82 -9.77 -11.58 13.36
CA THR A 82 -8.34 -11.34 13.09
C THR A 82 -7.77 -12.41 12.17
N TRP A 83 -8.08 -13.68 12.42
CA TRP A 83 -7.62 -14.83 11.64
C TRP A 83 -8.16 -14.81 10.21
N VAL A 84 -9.45 -14.54 10.05
CA VAL A 84 -10.13 -14.46 8.74
C VAL A 84 -9.51 -13.43 7.79
N GLN A 85 -8.89 -12.37 8.31
CA GLN A 85 -8.20 -11.37 7.47
C GLN A 85 -7.03 -11.97 6.68
N SER A 86 -6.21 -12.84 7.29
CA SER A 86 -5.01 -13.39 6.64
C SER A 86 -5.08 -14.89 6.30
N ALA A 87 -6.08 -15.62 6.81
CA ALA A 87 -6.27 -17.05 6.53
C ALA A 87 -6.48 -17.39 5.04
N GLY A 88 -6.70 -16.38 4.19
CA GLY A 88 -6.81 -16.50 2.75
C GLY A 88 -5.50 -16.81 2.02
N PHE A 89 -4.34 -16.75 2.69
CA PHE A 89 -3.03 -16.91 2.05
C PHE A 89 -2.88 -18.13 1.10
N PRO A 90 -3.54 -19.29 1.29
CA PRO A 90 -3.47 -20.40 0.31
C PRO A 90 -4.09 -20.05 -1.05
N LEU A 91 -5.01 -19.08 -1.12
CA LEU A 91 -5.59 -18.55 -2.36
C LEU A 91 -4.59 -17.74 -3.19
N LEU A 92 -3.41 -17.40 -2.64
CA LEU A 92 -2.27 -16.88 -3.40
C LEU A 92 -1.45 -17.98 -4.08
N ALA A 93 -1.65 -19.27 -3.75
CA ALA A 93 -0.92 -20.34 -4.42
C ALA A 93 -1.25 -20.44 -5.93
N PRO A 94 -2.52 -20.36 -6.40
CA PRO A 94 -2.80 -20.35 -7.83
C PRO A 94 -2.04 -19.28 -8.65
N PRO A 95 -2.05 -17.96 -8.33
CA PRO A 95 -1.29 -16.98 -9.11
C PRO A 95 0.24 -17.14 -9.03
N ILE A 96 0.78 -17.85 -8.03
CA ILE A 96 2.21 -18.14 -7.90
C ILE A 96 2.61 -19.39 -8.70
N TYR A 97 1.89 -20.50 -8.55
CA TYR A 97 2.28 -21.81 -9.07
C TYR A 97 1.68 -22.12 -10.45
N LEU A 98 0.48 -21.65 -10.77
CA LEU A 98 -0.21 -21.99 -12.02
C LEU A 98 0.59 -21.58 -13.29
N PRO A 99 1.23 -20.39 -13.37
CA PRO A 99 2.02 -20.02 -14.55
C PRO A 99 3.23 -20.94 -14.79
N TYR A 100 3.82 -21.48 -13.71
CA TYR A 100 4.91 -22.45 -13.80
C TYR A 100 4.41 -23.84 -14.20
N LEU A 101 3.33 -24.32 -13.57
CA LEU A 101 2.74 -25.64 -13.85
C LEU A 101 2.16 -25.76 -15.27
N LEU A 102 1.68 -24.65 -15.85
CA LEU A 102 1.17 -24.60 -17.23
C LEU A 102 2.25 -24.29 -18.28
N GLY A 103 3.53 -24.16 -17.88
CA GLY A 103 4.63 -23.87 -18.81
C GLY A 103 4.64 -22.45 -19.39
N TYR A 104 3.82 -21.53 -18.87
CA TYR A 104 3.84 -20.11 -19.28
C TYR A 104 5.02 -19.34 -18.68
N SER A 105 5.73 -19.90 -17.69
CA SER A 105 6.93 -19.31 -17.13
C SER A 105 7.93 -20.37 -16.67
N GLU A 106 9.18 -20.24 -17.12
CA GLU A 106 10.33 -21.03 -16.64
C GLU A 106 10.72 -20.71 -15.18
N ARG A 107 10.20 -19.62 -14.61
CA ARG A 107 10.56 -19.19 -13.25
C ARG A 107 9.92 -20.10 -12.21
N ARG A 108 10.73 -20.97 -11.61
CA ARG A 108 10.35 -21.76 -10.43
C ARG A 108 9.93 -20.84 -9.27
N PRO A 109 8.77 -21.07 -8.63
CA PRO A 109 8.37 -20.35 -7.42
C PRO A 109 9.44 -20.38 -6.34
N PHE A 110 9.58 -19.27 -5.60
CA PHE A 110 10.56 -19.02 -4.54
C PHE A 110 12.04 -19.11 -4.95
N SER A 111 12.39 -19.33 -6.23
CA SER A 111 13.79 -19.41 -6.71
C SER A 111 14.63 -18.16 -6.42
N GLY A 112 14.02 -16.97 -6.41
CA GLY A 112 14.67 -15.71 -6.05
C GLY A 112 14.56 -15.34 -4.56
N PHE A 113 13.98 -16.19 -3.72
CA PHE A 113 13.54 -15.83 -2.39
C PHE A 113 14.65 -16.04 -1.34
N THR A 114 15.54 -15.06 -1.22
CA THR A 114 16.66 -15.12 -0.28
C THR A 114 16.18 -15.20 1.18
N GLY A 115 16.96 -15.84 2.07
CA GLY A 115 16.63 -15.92 3.50
C GLY A 115 16.48 -14.56 4.20
N ARG A 116 17.15 -13.50 3.70
CA ARG A 116 16.93 -12.12 4.17
C ARG A 116 15.54 -11.60 3.79
N LEU A 117 15.07 -11.90 2.57
CA LEU A 117 13.73 -11.51 2.14
C LEU A 117 12.65 -12.28 2.92
N LEU A 118 12.87 -13.58 3.18
CA LEU A 118 12.03 -14.39 4.06
C LEU A 118 11.91 -13.80 5.47
N ALA A 119 13.04 -13.42 6.08
CA ALA A 119 13.03 -12.78 7.39
C ALA A 119 12.29 -11.43 7.39
N LEU A 120 12.51 -10.58 6.37
CA LEU A 120 11.78 -9.31 6.23
C LEU A 120 10.27 -9.52 6.04
N SER A 121 9.86 -10.44 5.16
CA SER A 121 8.45 -10.80 4.97
C SER A 121 7.83 -11.40 6.25
N ALA A 122 8.55 -12.21 7.01
CA ALA A 122 8.05 -12.74 8.28
C ALA A 122 7.83 -11.62 9.33
N VAL A 123 8.77 -10.66 9.43
CA VAL A 123 8.64 -9.51 10.34
C VAL A 123 7.50 -8.58 9.93
N VAL A 124 7.38 -8.25 8.64
CA VAL A 124 6.25 -7.43 8.16
C VAL A 124 4.93 -8.17 8.31
N GLY A 125 4.90 -9.49 8.09
CA GLY A 125 3.73 -10.33 8.32
C GLY A 125 3.30 -10.40 9.79
N PHE A 126 4.24 -10.41 10.72
CA PHE A 126 3.93 -10.28 12.15
C PHE A 126 3.28 -8.92 12.45
N CYS A 127 3.85 -7.82 11.94
CA CYS A 127 3.25 -6.49 12.06
C CYS A 127 1.86 -6.42 11.40
N LEU A 128 1.65 -7.10 10.27
CA LEU A 128 0.36 -7.22 9.60
C LEU A 128 -0.66 -7.96 10.48
N GLY A 129 -0.26 -9.05 11.15
CA GLY A 129 -1.13 -9.74 12.10
C GLY A 129 -1.53 -8.87 13.31
N VAL A 130 -0.61 -8.05 13.83
CA VAL A 130 -0.92 -7.05 14.87
C VAL A 130 -1.88 -5.98 14.34
N ASN A 131 -1.69 -5.50 13.12
CA ASN A 131 -2.61 -4.57 12.47
C ASN A 131 -4.03 -5.17 12.30
N ASN A 132 -4.12 -6.43 11.88
CA ASN A 132 -5.39 -7.15 11.72
C ASN A 132 -6.12 -7.32 13.07
N LEU A 133 -5.38 -7.48 14.17
CA LEU A 133 -5.93 -7.51 15.52
C LEU A 133 -6.51 -6.14 15.92
N LEU A 134 -5.77 -5.05 15.70
CA LEU A 134 -6.26 -3.69 15.94
C LEU A 134 -7.51 -3.38 15.10
N PHE A 135 -7.53 -3.77 13.82
CA PHE A 135 -8.67 -3.60 12.92
C PHE A 135 -9.91 -4.38 13.38
N SER A 136 -9.71 -5.62 13.86
CA SER A 136 -10.78 -6.44 14.43
C SER A 136 -11.39 -5.80 15.69
N TRP A 137 -10.55 -5.31 16.61
CA TRP A 137 -11.00 -4.59 17.80
C TRP A 137 -11.77 -3.31 17.45
N GLY A 138 -11.29 -2.55 16.45
CA GLY A 138 -12.02 -1.40 15.88
C GLY A 138 -13.43 -1.77 15.42
N ASN A 139 -13.56 -2.75 14.52
CA ASN A 139 -14.86 -3.19 13.97
C ASN A 139 -15.82 -3.79 15.03
N SER A 140 -15.28 -4.41 16.07
CA SER A 140 -16.08 -4.97 17.17
C SER A 140 -16.78 -3.90 18.02
N TYR A 141 -16.25 -2.67 18.06
CA TYR A 141 -16.74 -1.60 18.93
C TYR A 141 -17.29 -0.37 18.19
N LEU A 142 -16.86 -0.13 16.95
CA LEU A 142 -17.24 1.07 16.17
C LEU A 142 -18.13 0.71 14.96
N PRO A 143 -19.03 1.61 14.53
CA PRO A 143 -19.69 1.54 13.21
C PRO A 143 -18.69 1.61 12.05
N VAL A 144 -19.06 1.13 10.86
CA VAL A 144 -18.16 1.12 9.69
C VAL A 144 -17.84 2.54 9.24
N SER A 145 -18.84 3.42 9.29
CA SER A 145 -18.67 4.86 9.05
C SER A 145 -17.59 5.47 9.95
N THR A 146 -17.69 5.29 11.27
CA THR A 146 -16.75 5.83 12.24
C THR A 146 -15.35 5.22 12.08
N SER A 147 -15.24 3.89 11.92
CA SER A 147 -13.95 3.24 11.68
C SER A 147 -13.26 3.79 10.44
N SER A 148 -13.98 3.89 9.32
CA SER A 148 -13.43 4.35 8.04
C SER A 148 -12.98 5.82 8.08
N LEU A 149 -13.71 6.68 8.80
CA LEU A 149 -13.28 8.06 9.04
C LEU A 149 -12.02 8.15 9.92
N LEU A 150 -11.88 7.31 10.95
CA LEU A 150 -10.67 7.28 11.78
C LEU A 150 -9.47 6.69 11.03
N LEU A 151 -9.69 5.72 10.14
CA LEU A 151 -8.66 5.17 9.26
C LEU A 151 -8.16 6.20 8.23
N SER A 152 -8.96 7.17 7.80
CA SER A 152 -8.50 8.22 6.87
C SER A 152 -7.38 9.08 7.47
N SER A 153 -7.28 9.16 8.81
CA SER A 153 -6.15 9.79 9.53
C SER A 153 -4.80 9.13 9.23
N GLN A 154 -4.76 7.96 8.58
CA GLN A 154 -3.53 7.40 7.98
C GLN A 154 -2.80 8.39 7.06
N LEU A 155 -3.51 9.35 6.43
CA LEU A 155 -2.88 10.40 5.63
C LEU A 155 -1.99 11.33 6.45
N VAL A 156 -2.37 11.63 7.70
CA VAL A 156 -1.55 12.43 8.62
C VAL A 156 -0.24 11.70 8.89
N PHE A 157 -0.30 10.40 9.17
CA PHE A 157 0.88 9.57 9.38
C PHE A 157 1.73 9.42 8.11
N ASN A 158 1.11 9.20 6.94
CA ASN A 158 1.83 9.14 5.65
C ASN A 158 2.59 10.45 5.37
N LEU A 159 1.98 11.61 5.60
CA LEU A 159 2.63 12.90 5.44
C LEU A 159 3.81 13.04 6.42
N ILE A 160 3.61 12.76 7.71
CA ILE A 160 4.68 12.83 8.73
C ILE A 160 5.84 11.89 8.37
N LEU A 161 5.55 10.67 7.93
CA LEU A 161 6.56 9.71 7.50
C LEU A 161 7.31 10.17 6.25
N SER A 162 6.63 10.78 5.29
CA SER A 162 7.28 11.34 4.09
C SER A 162 8.20 12.53 4.44
N VAL A 163 7.79 13.38 5.37
CA VAL A 163 8.66 14.46 5.92
C VAL A 163 9.88 13.88 6.65
N ILE A 164 9.73 12.81 7.43
CA ILE A 164 10.85 12.20 8.18
C ILE A 164 11.79 11.40 7.26
N ILE A 165 11.26 10.57 6.37
CA ILE A 165 12.01 9.61 5.55
C ILE A 165 12.61 10.29 4.30
N VAL A 166 11.83 11.14 3.63
CA VAL A 166 12.17 11.74 2.33
C VAL A 166 12.57 13.22 2.48
N LYS A 167 12.44 13.81 3.68
CA LYS A 167 12.67 15.24 3.95
C LYS A 167 11.79 16.17 3.09
N GLN A 168 10.58 15.71 2.78
CA GLN A 168 9.59 16.46 2.01
C GLN A 168 9.33 17.85 2.64
N LYS A 169 9.41 18.92 1.82
CA LYS A 169 9.03 20.29 2.23
C LYS A 169 7.53 20.31 2.54
N VAL A 170 7.13 20.72 3.75
CA VAL A 170 5.71 20.79 4.14
C VAL A 170 5.05 22.02 3.52
N THR A 171 4.03 21.81 2.68
CA THR A 171 3.22 22.89 2.11
C THR A 171 2.07 23.30 3.04
N PHE A 172 1.50 24.50 2.83
CA PHE A 172 0.31 24.96 3.56
C PHE A 172 -0.89 24.00 3.41
N LEU A 173 -1.05 23.41 2.22
CA LEU A 173 -2.10 22.42 1.92
C LEU A 173 -1.92 21.13 2.73
N ASN A 174 -0.67 20.70 2.91
CA ASN A 174 -0.34 19.54 3.73
C ASN A 174 -0.64 19.80 5.22
N LEU A 175 -0.34 21.01 5.74
CA LEU A 175 -0.77 21.41 7.09
C LEU A 175 -2.29 21.46 7.23
N ASN A 176 -3.00 22.03 6.25
CA ASN A 176 -4.46 22.09 6.24
C ASN A 176 -5.08 20.68 6.30
N CYS A 177 -4.56 19.72 5.52
CA CYS A 177 -4.95 18.31 5.62
C CYS A 177 -4.84 17.76 7.06
N VAL A 178 -3.70 17.98 7.72
CA VAL A 178 -3.48 17.50 9.10
C VAL A 178 -4.48 18.12 10.07
N VAL A 179 -4.69 19.43 10.00
CA VAL A 179 -5.66 20.13 10.86
C VAL A 179 -7.08 19.60 10.61
N LEU A 180 -7.51 19.44 9.36
CA LEU A 180 -8.86 18.96 9.03
C LEU A 180 -9.10 17.50 9.49
N LEU A 181 -8.14 16.59 9.29
CA LEU A 181 -8.27 15.18 9.71
C LEU A 181 -8.19 14.99 11.23
N THR A 182 -7.34 15.76 11.91
CA THR A 182 -7.29 15.76 13.38
C THR A 182 -8.56 16.35 13.98
N LEU A 183 -9.08 17.47 13.46
CA LEU A 183 -10.39 18.03 13.86
C LEU A 183 -11.53 17.04 13.61
N SER A 184 -11.54 16.34 12.47
CA SER A 184 -12.53 15.28 12.19
C SER A 184 -12.48 14.16 13.23
N SER A 185 -11.30 13.65 13.54
CA SER A 185 -11.12 12.60 14.56
C SER A 185 -11.56 13.07 15.96
N VAL A 186 -11.24 14.31 16.33
CA VAL A 186 -11.70 14.92 17.59
C VAL A 186 -13.22 15.09 17.61
N LEU A 187 -13.82 15.51 16.49
CA LEU A 187 -15.26 15.71 16.39
C LEU A 187 -16.02 14.39 16.54
N LEU A 188 -15.51 13.29 15.98
CA LEU A 188 -16.05 11.94 16.22
C LEU A 188 -15.92 11.52 17.70
N ALA A 189 -14.76 11.76 18.33
CA ALA A 189 -14.57 11.47 19.76
C ALA A 189 -15.56 12.22 20.66
N LEU A 190 -15.83 13.50 20.36
CA LEU A 190 -16.83 14.32 21.05
C LEU A 190 -18.27 13.88 20.73
N GLY A 191 -18.52 13.42 19.51
CA GLY A 191 -19.80 12.86 19.06
C GLY A 191 -20.13 11.46 19.62
N SER A 192 -19.19 10.82 20.32
CA SER A 192 -19.29 9.44 20.82
C SER A 192 -20.51 9.11 21.68
N ASN A 193 -21.24 10.09 22.22
CA ASN A 193 -22.50 9.86 22.93
C ASN A 193 -23.67 9.47 22.00
N HIS A 194 -23.70 9.97 20.76
CA HIS A 194 -24.73 9.60 19.77
C HIS A 194 -24.26 8.41 18.91
N ASP A 195 -22.95 8.26 18.72
CA ASP A 195 -22.35 7.23 17.86
C ASP A 195 -22.13 5.87 18.56
N ARG A 196 -22.57 5.73 19.82
CA ARG A 196 -22.41 4.48 20.57
C ARG A 196 -23.64 3.59 20.41
N PRO A 197 -23.48 2.32 20.01
CA PRO A 197 -24.54 1.33 20.20
C PRO A 197 -24.98 1.31 21.67
N GLU A 198 -26.29 1.28 21.92
CA GLU A 198 -26.86 1.51 23.26
C GLU A 198 -26.21 0.63 24.35
N ALA A 199 -25.87 -0.62 24.02
CA ALA A 199 -25.24 -1.59 24.92
C ALA A 199 -23.74 -1.36 25.26
N LEU A 200 -22.99 -0.51 24.53
CA LEU A 200 -21.55 -0.74 24.37
C LEU A 200 -20.59 -0.25 25.49
N THR A 201 -20.99 0.67 26.36
CA THR A 201 -20.12 1.43 27.32
C THR A 201 -19.10 2.39 26.66
N ARG A 202 -18.73 3.50 27.35
CA ARG A 202 -17.80 4.51 26.81
C ARG A 202 -16.35 3.99 26.69
N ALA A 203 -15.89 3.15 27.62
CA ALA A 203 -14.52 2.62 27.60
C ALA A 203 -14.23 1.77 26.36
N LYS A 204 -15.16 0.87 25.98
CA LYS A 204 -15.02 0.02 24.78
C LYS A 204 -15.01 0.83 23.48
N TYR A 205 -15.80 1.90 23.40
CA TYR A 205 -15.76 2.83 22.26
C TYR A 205 -14.36 3.44 22.09
N PHE A 206 -13.76 3.98 23.17
CA PHE A 206 -12.41 4.56 23.09
C PHE A 206 -11.32 3.51 22.82
N ILE A 207 -11.46 2.29 23.32
CA ILE A 207 -10.58 1.18 22.93
C ILE A 207 -10.64 0.97 21.41
N GLY A 208 -11.84 0.85 20.83
CA GLY A 208 -12.01 0.76 19.37
C GLY A 208 -11.41 1.95 18.64
N PHE A 209 -11.65 3.18 19.12
CA PHE A 209 -11.13 4.43 18.56
C PHE A 209 -9.59 4.43 18.46
N PHE A 210 -8.90 4.14 19.56
CA PHE A 210 -7.43 4.09 19.57
C PHE A 210 -6.87 2.91 18.79
N CYS A 211 -7.54 1.74 18.80
CA CYS A 211 -7.17 0.62 17.94
C CYS A 211 -7.25 0.99 16.45
N THR A 212 -8.31 1.66 16.00
CA THR A 212 -8.47 2.07 14.60
C THR A 212 -7.43 3.11 14.17
N ILE A 213 -7.12 4.11 15.02
CA ILE A 213 -6.01 5.05 14.73
C ILE A 213 -4.66 4.32 14.69
N GLY A 214 -4.43 3.36 15.60
CA GLY A 214 -3.24 2.51 15.60
C GLY A 214 -3.10 1.67 14.32
N ALA A 215 -4.19 1.09 13.82
CA ALA A 215 -4.21 0.40 12.53
C ALA A 215 -3.89 1.36 11.37
N GLY A 216 -4.47 2.57 11.36
CA GLY A 216 -4.12 3.62 10.39
C GLY A 216 -2.63 4.00 10.40
N LEU A 217 -2.00 4.06 11.57
CA LEU A 217 -0.55 4.28 11.71
C LEU A 217 0.26 3.09 11.18
N MET A 218 -0.11 1.86 11.53
CA MET A 218 0.59 0.66 11.05
C MET A 218 0.47 0.51 9.53
N PHE A 219 -0.69 0.83 8.95
CA PHE A 219 -0.88 0.85 7.50
C PHE A 219 -0.07 1.96 6.82
N ALA A 220 -0.02 3.17 7.40
CA ALA A 220 0.82 4.26 6.90
C ALA A 220 2.32 3.92 6.95
N LEU A 221 2.77 3.15 7.95
CA LEU A 221 4.14 2.61 8.03
C LEU A 221 4.39 1.48 7.02
N TYR A 222 3.39 0.64 6.75
CA TYR A 222 3.48 -0.48 5.81
C TYR A 222 3.78 0.01 4.38
N LEU A 223 3.11 1.06 3.90
CA LEU A 223 3.29 1.58 2.53
C LEU A 223 4.77 1.88 2.14
N PRO A 224 5.53 2.74 2.85
CA PRO A 224 6.91 3.05 2.51
C PRO A 224 7.87 1.88 2.79
N VAL A 225 7.59 1.03 3.79
CA VAL A 225 8.37 -0.18 4.06
C VAL A 225 8.28 -1.14 2.88
N MET A 226 7.08 -1.41 2.39
CA MET A 226 6.87 -2.30 1.26
C MET A 226 7.40 -1.74 -0.05
N GLU A 227 7.24 -0.44 -0.31
CA GLU A 227 7.88 0.20 -1.47
C GLU A 227 9.40 0.00 -1.44
N LYS A 228 10.05 0.22 -0.28
CA LYS A 228 11.49 0.02 -0.11
C LYS A 228 11.92 -1.43 -0.30
N ILE A 229 11.13 -2.41 0.15
CA ILE A 229 11.45 -3.83 -0.07
C ILE A 229 11.21 -4.23 -1.53
N TYR A 230 10.15 -3.73 -2.17
CA TYR A 230 9.85 -3.99 -3.58
C TYR A 230 10.89 -3.41 -4.56
N ARG A 231 11.70 -2.42 -4.16
CA ARG A 231 12.92 -2.03 -4.91
C ARG A 231 13.98 -3.13 -5.00
N ARG A 232 13.89 -4.19 -4.19
CA ARG A 232 14.72 -5.41 -4.28
C ARG A 232 14.04 -6.55 -5.06
N VAL A 233 12.83 -6.33 -5.59
CA VAL A 233 12.00 -7.34 -6.23
C VAL A 233 11.89 -7.06 -7.73
N TYR A 234 12.23 -8.05 -8.56
CA TYR A 234 12.30 -7.88 -10.02
C TYR A 234 10.99 -8.22 -10.77
N CYS A 235 10.05 -8.95 -10.16
CA CYS A 235 8.79 -9.34 -10.82
C CYS A 235 7.59 -9.44 -9.88
N TYR A 236 6.39 -9.34 -10.46
CA TYR A 236 5.12 -9.46 -9.72
C TYR A 236 4.95 -10.82 -9.01
N ALA A 237 5.48 -11.91 -9.56
CA ALA A 237 5.40 -13.22 -8.91
C ALA A 237 6.10 -13.25 -7.55
N MET A 238 7.24 -12.56 -7.41
CA MET A 238 7.91 -12.39 -6.11
C MET A 238 7.10 -11.54 -5.12
N VAL A 239 6.31 -10.58 -5.60
CA VAL A 239 5.40 -9.80 -4.76
C VAL A 239 4.31 -10.70 -4.17
N MET A 240 3.75 -11.62 -4.97
CA MET A 240 2.79 -12.61 -4.49
C MET A 240 3.44 -13.63 -3.53
N GLU A 241 4.67 -14.10 -3.81
CA GLU A 241 5.45 -14.95 -2.89
C GLU A 241 5.69 -14.26 -1.53
N MET A 242 6.06 -12.98 -1.54
CA MET A 242 6.20 -12.18 -0.32
C MET A 242 4.86 -12.02 0.41
N GLN A 243 3.77 -11.76 -0.32
CA GLN A 243 2.44 -11.59 0.26
C GLN A 243 1.97 -12.86 0.97
N LEU A 244 2.18 -14.02 0.34
CA LEU A 244 1.89 -15.34 0.93
C LEU A 244 2.67 -15.56 2.24
N VAL A 245 3.96 -15.22 2.27
CA VAL A 245 4.77 -15.33 3.51
C VAL A 245 4.29 -14.37 4.60
N MET A 246 3.94 -13.13 4.24
CA MET A 246 3.43 -12.14 5.21
C MET A 246 2.10 -12.59 5.83
N GLU A 247 1.16 -13.06 5.01
CA GLU A 247 -0.15 -13.52 5.48
C GLU A 247 -0.06 -14.86 6.20
N ALA A 248 0.86 -15.76 5.84
CA ALA A 248 1.13 -16.97 6.61
C ALA A 248 1.66 -16.63 8.02
N ALA A 249 2.56 -15.64 8.15
CA ALA A 249 3.05 -15.17 9.44
C ALA A 249 1.96 -14.45 10.27
N ALA A 250 1.14 -13.61 9.63
CA ALA A 250 -0.03 -12.99 10.26
C ALA A 250 -1.05 -14.03 10.76
N THR A 251 -1.28 -15.07 9.95
CA THR A 251 -2.18 -16.18 10.28
C THR A 251 -1.61 -17.03 11.42
N ALA A 252 -0.30 -17.28 11.45
CA ALA A 252 0.35 -17.98 12.56
C ALA A 252 0.16 -17.22 13.89
N LEU A 253 0.32 -15.89 13.89
CA LEU A 253 0.03 -15.05 15.06
C LEU A 253 -1.44 -15.16 15.49
N ALA A 254 -2.38 -15.08 14.54
CA ALA A 254 -3.81 -15.20 14.83
C ALA A 254 -4.21 -16.61 15.32
N VAL A 255 -3.59 -17.66 14.80
CA VAL A 255 -3.76 -19.06 15.25
C VAL A 255 -3.23 -19.25 16.67
N VAL A 256 -2.06 -18.69 17.00
CA VAL A 256 -1.52 -18.70 18.37
C VAL A 256 -2.46 -17.95 19.32
N GLY A 257 -3.00 -16.79 18.90
CA GLY A 257 -4.03 -16.07 19.62
C GLY A 257 -5.27 -16.92 19.90
N MET A 258 -5.87 -17.51 18.87
CA MET A 258 -7.02 -18.43 19.01
C MET A 258 -6.71 -19.64 19.88
N ALA A 259 -5.50 -20.23 19.80
CA ALA A 259 -5.11 -21.35 20.65
C ALA A 259 -4.98 -20.92 22.14
N SER A 260 -4.46 -19.73 22.40
CA SER A 260 -4.25 -19.21 23.76
C SER A 260 -5.54 -18.77 24.47
N ASP A 261 -6.54 -18.31 23.72
CA ASP A 261 -7.80 -17.74 24.24
C ASP A 261 -9.00 -18.70 24.11
N GLY A 262 -8.77 -19.96 23.73
CA GLY A 262 -9.83 -20.95 23.47
C GLY A 262 -10.68 -20.64 22.21
N GLY A 263 -10.23 -19.73 21.35
CA GLY A 263 -10.95 -19.17 20.21
C GLY A 263 -11.41 -20.20 19.17
N PHE A 264 -10.81 -21.39 19.10
CA PHE A 264 -11.30 -22.49 18.24
C PHE A 264 -12.60 -23.12 18.78
N GLU A 265 -12.72 -23.29 20.09
CA GLU A 265 -13.97 -23.75 20.71
C GLU A 265 -15.03 -22.65 20.67
N GLU A 266 -14.62 -21.40 20.87
CA GLU A 266 -15.50 -20.24 20.71
C GLU A 266 -16.04 -20.13 19.27
N MET A 267 -15.19 -20.23 18.24
CA MET A 267 -15.59 -20.18 16.83
C MET A 267 -16.66 -21.23 16.51
N ARG A 268 -16.52 -22.45 17.05
CA ARG A 268 -17.48 -23.54 16.86
C ARG A 268 -18.78 -23.27 17.61
N ALA A 269 -18.70 -22.94 18.90
CA ALA A 269 -19.88 -22.65 19.72
C ALA A 269 -20.66 -21.42 19.23
N GLU A 270 -19.96 -20.44 18.65
CA GLU A 270 -20.52 -19.24 18.06
C GLU A 270 -21.32 -19.55 16.80
N GLY A 271 -20.71 -20.25 15.84
CA GLY A 271 -21.38 -20.67 14.60
C GLY A 271 -22.56 -21.61 14.84
N ASP A 272 -22.42 -22.57 15.78
CA ASP A 272 -23.46 -23.57 16.08
C ASP A 272 -24.64 -23.01 16.89
N ARG A 273 -24.42 -22.01 17.78
CA ARG A 273 -25.42 -21.64 18.81
C ARG A 273 -25.64 -20.14 19.05
N ARG A 274 -24.73 -19.24 18.64
CA ARG A 274 -24.84 -17.80 18.93
C ARG A 274 -25.15 -16.94 17.72
N PHE A 275 -24.68 -17.32 16.53
CA PHE A 275 -24.90 -16.59 15.29
C PHE A 275 -26.37 -16.66 14.89
N ASP A 276 -27.02 -15.50 14.81
CA ASP A 276 -28.49 -15.39 14.66
C ASP A 276 -29.02 -15.86 13.29
N ARG A 277 -28.19 -15.80 12.23
CA ARG A 277 -28.49 -16.37 10.90
C ARG A 277 -28.14 -17.86 10.77
N GLY A 278 -27.62 -18.47 11.83
CA GLY A 278 -27.28 -19.90 11.90
C GLY A 278 -26.00 -20.34 11.17
N PRO A 279 -25.62 -21.63 11.30
CA PRO A 279 -24.26 -22.09 11.04
C PRO A 279 -23.82 -22.02 9.57
N ARG A 280 -24.79 -22.16 8.64
CA ARG A 280 -24.54 -22.09 7.20
C ARG A 280 -24.17 -20.67 6.77
N VAL A 281 -24.96 -19.68 7.21
CA VAL A 281 -24.70 -18.27 6.89
C VAL A 281 -23.41 -17.81 7.57
N TYR A 282 -23.16 -18.22 8.82
CA TYR A 282 -21.88 -17.99 9.51
C TYR A 282 -20.68 -18.46 8.66
N THR A 283 -20.69 -19.73 8.24
CA THR A 283 -19.60 -20.32 7.44
C THR A 283 -19.42 -19.58 6.11
N VAL A 284 -20.51 -19.24 5.42
CA VAL A 284 -20.47 -18.48 4.16
C VAL A 284 -19.92 -17.07 4.39
N THR A 285 -20.33 -16.37 5.44
CA THR A 285 -19.79 -15.05 5.81
C THR A 285 -18.28 -15.14 6.06
N LEU A 286 -17.80 -16.14 6.82
CA LEU A 286 -16.36 -16.29 7.06
C LEU A 286 -15.60 -16.56 5.75
N ILE A 287 -16.07 -17.48 4.90
CA ILE A 287 -15.41 -17.81 3.62
C ILE A 287 -15.36 -16.59 2.69
N PHE A 288 -16.47 -15.87 2.51
CA PHE A 288 -16.45 -14.67 1.67
C PHE A 288 -15.57 -13.57 2.26
N ASN A 289 -15.52 -13.41 3.59
CA ASN A 289 -14.64 -12.43 4.22
C ASN A 289 -13.16 -12.81 4.04
N VAL A 290 -12.80 -14.10 4.13
CA VAL A 290 -11.45 -14.60 3.78
C VAL A 290 -11.10 -14.23 2.33
N VAL A 291 -12.00 -14.48 1.38
CA VAL A 291 -11.77 -14.19 -0.04
C VAL A 291 -11.65 -12.69 -0.30
N THR A 292 -12.50 -11.84 0.28
CA THR A 292 -12.49 -10.40 0.03
C THR A 292 -11.29 -9.71 0.69
N TRP A 293 -10.89 -10.14 1.88
CA TRP A 293 -9.61 -9.71 2.47
C TRP A 293 -8.42 -10.11 1.60
N GLN A 294 -8.43 -11.30 1.02
CA GLN A 294 -7.37 -11.73 0.12
C GLN A 294 -7.26 -10.84 -1.13
N LEU A 295 -8.39 -10.47 -1.73
CA LEU A 295 -8.43 -9.54 -2.85
C LEU A 295 -7.93 -8.14 -2.46
N CYS A 296 -8.26 -7.67 -1.25
CA CYS A 296 -7.78 -6.41 -0.69
C CYS A 296 -6.24 -6.40 -0.53
N PHE A 297 -5.68 -7.44 0.09
CA PHE A 297 -4.24 -7.54 0.30
C PHE A 297 -3.46 -7.74 -1.00
N MET A 298 -3.95 -8.61 -1.90
CA MET A 298 -3.36 -8.80 -3.24
C MET A 298 -3.35 -7.48 -4.02
N GLY A 299 -4.49 -6.79 -4.09
CA GLY A 299 -4.63 -5.52 -4.79
C GLY A 299 -3.72 -4.43 -4.22
N THR A 300 -3.60 -4.37 -2.88
CA THR A 300 -2.70 -3.42 -2.19
C THR A 300 -1.24 -3.68 -2.58
N ALA A 301 -0.79 -4.93 -2.48
CA ALA A 301 0.58 -5.34 -2.80
C ALA A 301 0.92 -5.06 -4.27
N GLY A 302 0.03 -5.43 -5.19
CA GLY A 302 0.20 -5.20 -6.62
C GLY A 302 0.23 -3.72 -6.99
N MET A 303 -0.62 -2.88 -6.40
CA MET A 303 -0.59 -1.44 -6.65
C MET A 303 0.72 -0.80 -6.18
N ILE A 304 1.22 -1.11 -4.99
CA ILE A 304 2.49 -0.54 -4.48
C ILE A 304 3.65 -0.94 -5.41
N PHE A 305 3.66 -2.17 -5.94
CA PHE A 305 4.70 -2.64 -6.87
C PHE A 305 4.63 -1.99 -8.27
N LEU A 306 3.42 -1.78 -8.79
CA LEU A 306 3.16 -1.26 -10.14
C LEU A 306 3.14 0.27 -10.22
N THR A 307 2.94 0.97 -9.11
CA THR A 307 2.84 2.44 -9.05
C THR A 307 3.82 3.03 -8.02
N SER A 308 3.37 3.29 -6.80
CA SER A 308 4.17 3.72 -5.65
C SER A 308 3.38 3.50 -4.34
N GLY A 309 4.06 3.58 -3.19
CA GLY A 309 3.38 3.62 -1.89
C GLY A 309 2.46 4.85 -1.75
N LEU A 310 2.85 5.97 -2.37
CA LEU A 310 2.07 7.21 -2.39
C LEU A 310 0.72 7.05 -3.12
N THR A 311 0.75 6.50 -4.34
CA THR A 311 -0.47 6.18 -5.12
C THR A 311 -1.36 5.19 -4.37
N GLY A 312 -0.73 4.19 -3.72
CA GLY A 312 -1.41 3.27 -2.80
C GLY A 312 -2.17 3.99 -1.69
N GLY A 313 -1.52 4.88 -0.95
CA GLY A 313 -2.15 5.63 0.16
C GLY A 313 -3.29 6.56 -0.28
N ILE A 314 -3.17 7.19 -1.46
CA ILE A 314 -4.25 8.02 -2.04
C ILE A 314 -5.46 7.14 -2.37
N CYS A 315 -5.26 6.05 -3.12
CA CYS A 315 -6.35 5.17 -3.53
C CYS A 315 -7.04 4.51 -2.32
N MET A 316 -6.26 4.04 -1.34
CA MET A 316 -6.81 3.47 -0.10
C MET A 316 -7.65 4.47 0.70
N THR A 317 -7.29 5.76 0.69
CA THR A 317 -8.09 6.76 1.39
C THR A 317 -9.35 7.15 0.63
N ALA A 318 -9.32 7.14 -0.71
CA ALA A 318 -10.55 7.22 -1.51
C ALA A 318 -11.49 6.03 -1.24
N LEU A 319 -10.94 4.82 -1.08
CA LEU A 319 -11.71 3.64 -0.68
C LEU A 319 -12.29 3.75 0.74
N MET A 320 -11.61 4.39 1.69
CA MET A 320 -12.19 4.68 3.01
C MET A 320 -13.45 5.55 2.90
N ALA A 321 -13.48 6.56 2.02
CA ALA A 321 -14.68 7.36 1.79
C ALA A 321 -15.86 6.53 1.23
N ILE A 322 -15.56 5.55 0.36
CA ILE A 322 -16.57 4.60 -0.14
C ILE A 322 -17.02 3.65 0.97
N ASN A 323 -16.13 3.21 1.86
CA ASN A 323 -16.48 2.40 3.03
C ASN A 323 -17.40 3.17 4.01
N VAL A 324 -17.24 4.49 4.17
CA VAL A 324 -18.19 5.32 4.95
C VAL A 324 -19.60 5.24 4.35
N VAL A 325 -19.74 5.49 3.05
CA VAL A 325 -21.04 5.41 2.36
C VAL A 325 -21.62 3.99 2.42
N GLY A 326 -20.78 2.97 2.20
CA GLY A 326 -21.16 1.56 2.31
C GLY A 326 -21.70 1.21 3.71
N GLY A 327 -21.06 1.70 4.78
CA GLY A 327 -21.54 1.51 6.15
C GLY A 327 -22.94 2.08 6.39
N VAL A 328 -23.17 3.32 5.96
CA VAL A 328 -24.47 4.00 6.07
C VAL A 328 -25.55 3.26 5.27
N VAL A 329 -25.27 2.91 4.01
CA VAL A 329 -26.26 2.27 3.12
C VAL A 329 -26.56 0.82 3.53
N ALA A 330 -25.55 0.05 3.96
CA ALA A 330 -25.73 -1.38 4.25
C ALA A 330 -26.27 -1.65 5.67
N TYR A 331 -25.93 -0.82 6.65
CA TYR A 331 -26.30 -1.04 8.06
C TYR A 331 -27.23 0.01 8.65
N GLY A 332 -27.49 1.12 7.94
CA GLY A 332 -28.22 2.25 8.52
C GLY A 332 -27.46 2.88 9.69
N ASP A 333 -26.11 2.88 9.64
CA ASP A 333 -25.26 3.54 10.65
C ASP A 333 -25.82 4.93 10.95
N ASP A 334 -26.20 5.20 12.22
CA ASP A 334 -26.74 6.52 12.59
C ASP A 334 -25.73 7.62 12.22
N PHE A 335 -26.17 8.52 11.35
CA PHE A 335 -25.33 9.49 10.67
C PHE A 335 -25.65 10.92 11.11
N GLY A 336 -25.74 11.12 12.43
CA GLY A 336 -25.94 12.42 13.05
C GLY A 336 -24.92 13.49 12.62
N GLY A 337 -25.28 14.76 12.87
CA GLY A 337 -24.56 15.93 12.32
C GLY A 337 -23.04 15.94 12.53
N MET A 338 -22.55 15.40 13.64
CA MET A 338 -21.11 15.28 13.91
C MET A 338 -20.39 14.41 12.87
N LYS A 339 -20.98 13.31 12.40
CA LYS A 339 -20.43 12.47 11.32
C LYS A 339 -20.47 13.16 9.97
N ILE A 340 -21.55 13.90 9.67
CA ILE A 340 -21.69 14.68 8.44
C ILE A 340 -20.54 15.69 8.34
N VAL A 341 -20.33 16.48 9.40
CA VAL A 341 -19.24 17.46 9.47
C VAL A 341 -17.86 16.77 9.44
N SER A 342 -17.67 15.67 10.19
CA SER A 342 -16.42 14.88 10.16
C SER A 342 -16.10 14.34 8.76
N THR A 343 -17.11 13.89 8.01
CA THR A 343 -16.95 13.40 6.63
C THR A 343 -16.63 14.53 5.66
N ALA A 344 -17.22 15.71 5.84
CA ALA A 344 -16.88 16.91 5.07
C ALA A 344 -15.42 17.35 5.34
N LEU A 345 -15.00 17.37 6.62
CA LEU A 345 -13.62 17.66 7.02
C LEU A 345 -12.63 16.63 6.46
N CYS A 346 -12.95 15.32 6.52
CA CYS A 346 -12.14 14.28 5.90
C CYS A 346 -12.00 14.43 4.39
N THR A 347 -13.10 14.74 3.69
CA THR A 347 -13.11 14.96 2.24
C THR A 347 -12.24 16.16 1.88
N TRP A 348 -12.37 17.29 2.58
CA TRP A 348 -11.54 18.48 2.36
C TRP A 348 -10.07 18.22 2.71
N GLY A 349 -9.79 17.48 3.79
CA GLY A 349 -8.43 17.07 4.15
C GLY A 349 -7.77 16.24 3.04
N PHE A 350 -8.48 15.23 2.52
CA PHE A 350 -8.02 14.41 1.40
C PHE A 350 -7.79 15.23 0.13
N CYS A 351 -8.73 16.10 -0.26
CA CYS A 351 -8.54 16.99 -1.42
C CYS A 351 -7.33 17.92 -1.25
N SER A 352 -7.12 18.46 -0.04
CA SER A 352 -5.95 19.30 0.28
C SER A 352 -4.65 18.52 0.16
N TYR A 353 -4.62 17.26 0.63
CA TYR A 353 -3.46 16.37 0.51
C TYR A 353 -3.13 16.05 -0.95
N VAL A 354 -4.11 15.60 -1.73
CA VAL A 354 -3.90 15.25 -3.15
C VAL A 354 -3.43 16.48 -3.95
N TYR A 355 -4.00 17.65 -3.69
CA TYR A 355 -3.58 18.89 -4.34
C TYR A 355 -2.18 19.35 -3.87
N GLY A 356 -1.86 19.20 -2.58
CA GLY A 356 -0.52 19.49 -2.04
C GLY A 356 0.57 18.61 -2.65
N LEU A 357 0.29 17.33 -2.85
CA LEU A 357 1.19 16.40 -3.58
C LEU A 357 1.33 16.78 -5.05
N TYR A 358 0.23 17.08 -5.75
CA TYR A 358 0.28 17.55 -7.14
C TYR A 358 1.12 18.81 -7.29
N GLN A 359 1.00 19.76 -6.35
CA GLN A 359 1.78 20.99 -6.36
C GLN A 359 3.28 20.70 -6.16
N GLN A 360 3.63 19.77 -5.25
CA GLN A 360 5.03 19.37 -5.08
C GLN A 360 5.60 18.69 -6.33
N MET A 361 4.89 17.74 -6.95
CA MET A 361 5.36 17.09 -8.19
C MET A 361 5.63 18.11 -9.32
N ARG A 362 4.93 19.25 -9.31
CA ARG A 362 5.19 20.37 -10.24
C ARG A 362 6.41 21.20 -9.87
N TRP A 363 6.70 21.38 -8.57
CA TRP A 363 7.93 22.04 -8.13
C TRP A 363 9.15 21.19 -8.38
N ASP A 364 9.13 19.91 -8.01
CA ASP A 364 10.24 18.98 -8.20
C ASP A 364 10.64 18.91 -9.69
N ARG A 365 9.66 18.83 -10.60
CA ARG A 365 9.87 18.92 -12.05
C ARG A 365 10.41 20.26 -12.55
N ALA A 366 10.02 21.37 -11.93
CA ALA A 366 10.53 22.69 -12.31
C ALA A 366 11.97 22.90 -11.84
N GLU A 367 12.33 22.37 -10.66
CA GLU A 367 13.72 22.31 -10.17
C GLU A 367 14.58 21.44 -11.12
N GLU A 368 14.09 20.26 -11.54
CA GLU A 368 14.73 19.40 -12.57
C GLU A 368 14.95 20.13 -13.91
N GLU A 369 13.90 20.75 -14.48
CA GLU A 369 13.96 21.50 -15.75
C GLU A 369 14.90 22.74 -15.67
N GLU A 370 15.08 23.33 -14.49
CA GLU A 370 16.03 24.43 -14.27
C GLU A 370 17.47 23.92 -14.15
N GLU A 371 17.71 22.80 -13.47
CA GLU A 371 19.03 22.18 -13.39
C GLU A 371 19.53 21.66 -14.74
N GLU A 372 18.68 21.01 -15.54
CA GLU A 372 19.05 20.57 -16.89
C GLU A 372 19.41 21.75 -17.80
N ARG A 373 18.70 22.87 -17.64
CA ARG A 373 19.01 24.11 -18.37
C ARG A 373 20.34 24.71 -17.93
N LYS A 374 20.65 24.70 -16.63
CA LYS A 374 21.97 25.10 -16.08
C LYS A 374 23.10 24.19 -16.57
N ARG A 375 22.91 22.87 -16.56
CA ARG A 375 23.88 21.89 -17.11
C ARG A 375 24.16 22.14 -18.58
N SER A 376 23.11 22.27 -19.39
CA SER A 376 23.23 22.54 -20.84
C SER A 376 23.90 23.88 -21.15
N ALA A 377 23.64 24.91 -20.34
CA ALA A 377 24.30 26.21 -20.48
C ALA A 377 25.79 26.15 -20.11
N LEU A 378 26.16 25.36 -19.10
CA LEU A 378 27.56 25.19 -18.68
C LEU A 378 28.38 24.45 -19.76
N SER A 379 27.87 23.34 -20.29
CA SER A 379 28.56 22.58 -21.35
C SER A 379 28.73 23.40 -22.64
N ALA A 380 27.74 24.21 -23.01
CA ALA A 380 27.86 25.10 -24.18
C ALA A 380 28.92 26.21 -23.99
N VAL A 381 29.24 26.60 -22.75
CA VAL A 381 30.34 27.53 -22.46
C VAL A 381 31.69 26.82 -22.51
N GLU A 382 31.78 25.57 -22.03
CA GLU A 382 33.00 24.75 -22.12
C GLU A 382 33.36 24.42 -23.59
N ASP A 383 32.40 23.91 -24.38
CA ASP A 383 32.57 23.65 -25.83
C ASP A 383 32.94 24.93 -26.60
N GLY A 384 32.35 26.07 -26.23
CA GLY A 384 32.65 27.38 -26.82
C GLY A 384 34.05 27.90 -26.48
N MET A 385 34.67 27.42 -25.41
CA MET A 385 36.01 27.83 -24.97
C MET A 385 37.11 27.04 -25.69
N GLU A 386 36.89 25.75 -26.00
CA GLU A 386 37.82 24.93 -26.80
C GLU A 386 37.92 25.38 -28.27
N LEU A 387 36.89 26.05 -28.80
CA LEU A 387 36.82 26.46 -30.21
C LEU A 387 37.53 27.78 -30.57
N THR A 388 38.28 28.39 -29.64
CA THR A 388 39.11 29.57 -29.94
C THR A 388 40.59 29.21 -30.11
N PRO A 389 41.07 28.91 -31.34
CA PRO A 389 42.50 28.81 -31.58
C PRO A 389 43.12 30.20 -31.40
N VAL A 390 43.93 30.35 -30.34
CA VAL A 390 44.73 31.55 -30.13
C VAL A 390 45.79 31.62 -31.24
N VAL A 391 45.46 32.32 -32.33
CA VAL A 391 46.41 32.63 -33.40
C VAL A 391 47.43 33.61 -32.86
N VAL A 392 48.53 33.08 -32.31
CA VAL A 392 49.70 33.87 -31.94
C VAL A 392 50.41 34.30 -33.23
N PRO A 393 50.46 35.60 -33.58
CA PRO A 393 51.20 36.04 -34.75
C PRO A 393 52.70 35.83 -34.48
N ARG A 394 53.33 34.99 -35.31
CA ARG A 394 54.78 34.77 -35.28
C ARG A 394 55.46 36.03 -35.79
N ASN A 395 56.10 36.79 -34.90
CA ASN A 395 56.79 38.01 -35.26
C ASN A 395 58.23 37.67 -35.70
N ASP A 396 58.37 37.29 -36.97
CA ASP A 396 59.68 37.01 -37.57
C ASP A 396 60.41 38.34 -37.84
N ASN A 397 61.30 38.77 -36.93
CA ASN A 397 62.26 39.85 -37.18
C ASN A 397 63.50 39.75 -36.28
N VAL A 398 64.66 39.60 -36.94
CA VAL A 398 66.07 39.65 -36.46
C VAL A 398 66.54 38.47 -35.62
#